data_AF-A0A6N9HCC1-F1
#
_entry.id   AF-A0A6N9HCC1-F1
#
_cell.length_a   1.000
_cell.length_b   1.000
_cell.length_c   1.000
_cell.angle_alpha   90.00
_cell.angle_beta   90.00
_cell.angle_gamma   90.00
#
_symmetry.space_group_name_H-M   'P 1'
#
loop_
_entity.id
_entity.type
_entity.pdbx_description
1 polymer ?
#
loop_
_entity_poly.entity_id
_entity_poly.type
_entity_poly.pdbx_seq_one_letter_code
_entity_poly.pdbx_strand_id
1 'polypeptide(L)'
;MAALHCLLLASVASAAARSPRLLRDPLLGLRFDRTLAKLERVSPHLLAPCPTLVDRESIKSNWYVFAMARTANAETYYLVGGYSVRTPPFSPEIPQYEHDDAGVIFSISGERCIVFEAPARSMFEPHLTGEISEPILLALASDHTLCMVQAFQGPRPLRAAMRKQRILIPALPRPLREAYSAILK
;
A
#
# COMPACT_ATOMS: atom_id res chain seq x y z
N MET A 1 -31.21 -51.79 -31.90
CA MET A 1 -30.91 -51.01 -30.68
C MET A 1 -29.53 -50.40 -30.85
N ALA A 2 -29.46 -49.10 -31.17
CA ALA A 2 -28.18 -48.38 -31.32
C ALA A 2 -28.22 -47.18 -30.37
N ALA A 3 -27.40 -47.26 -29.31
CA ALA A 3 -27.17 -46.15 -28.40
C ALA A 3 -25.78 -45.57 -28.72
N LEU A 4 -25.74 -44.37 -29.30
CA LEU A 4 -24.48 -43.67 -29.54
C LEU A 4 -24.38 -42.45 -28.63
N HIS A 5 -23.27 -42.41 -27.91
CA HIS A 5 -23.03 -41.58 -26.74
C HIS A 5 -22.82 -40.12 -27.12
N CYS A 6 -23.56 -39.22 -26.47
CA CYS A 6 -23.37 -37.78 -26.58
C CYS A 6 -22.22 -37.35 -25.65
N LEU A 7 -21.03 -37.14 -26.20
CA LEU A 7 -19.88 -36.58 -25.49
C LEU A 7 -20.10 -35.08 -25.23
N LEU A 8 -20.55 -34.75 -24.02
CA LEU A 8 -20.57 -33.39 -23.50
C LEU A 8 -19.14 -32.96 -23.14
N LEU A 9 -18.49 -32.23 -24.04
CA LEU A 9 -17.26 -31.48 -23.75
C LEU A 9 -17.60 -30.33 -22.80
N ALA A 10 -17.40 -30.55 -21.50
CA ALA A 10 -17.45 -29.49 -20.51
C ALA A 10 -16.21 -28.59 -20.68
N SER A 11 -16.37 -27.45 -21.36
CA SER A 11 -15.36 -26.40 -21.37
C SER A 11 -15.24 -25.81 -19.97
N VAL A 12 -14.25 -26.27 -19.21
CA VAL A 12 -13.77 -25.59 -18.00
C VAL A 12 -13.12 -24.28 -18.44
N ALA A 13 -13.92 -23.21 -18.46
CA ALA A 13 -13.41 -21.85 -18.60
C ALA A 13 -12.58 -21.54 -17.35
N SER A 14 -11.26 -21.64 -17.47
CA SER A 14 -10.34 -21.19 -16.44
C SER A 14 -10.44 -19.66 -16.37
N ALA A 15 -11.20 -19.15 -15.40
CA ALA A 15 -11.26 -17.72 -15.12
C ALA A 15 -9.88 -17.28 -14.63
N ALA A 16 -9.10 -16.66 -15.51
CA ALA A 16 -7.83 -16.04 -15.13
C ALA A 16 -8.09 -15.09 -13.96
N ALA A 17 -7.36 -15.28 -12.85
CA ALA A 17 -7.55 -14.47 -11.66
C ALA A 17 -7.29 -12.99 -12.01
N ARG A 18 -8.27 -12.14 -11.72
CA ARG A 18 -8.16 -10.70 -11.97
C ARG A 18 -7.34 -10.07 -10.86
N SER A 19 -6.45 -9.15 -11.21
CA SER A 19 -5.67 -8.40 -10.23
C SER A 19 -6.60 -7.75 -9.19
N PRO A 20 -6.15 -7.61 -7.92
CA PRO A 20 -6.98 -7.04 -6.89
C PRO A 20 -7.43 -5.64 -7.27
N ARG A 21 -8.76 -5.46 -7.28
CA ARG A 21 -9.38 -4.16 -7.57
C ARG A 21 -9.28 -3.21 -6.39
N LEU A 22 -9.31 -3.76 -5.17
CA LEU A 22 -9.29 -2.99 -3.94
C LEU A 22 -7.87 -2.95 -3.39
N LEU A 23 -7.43 -1.76 -2.96
CA LEU A 23 -6.25 -1.57 -2.13
C LEU A 23 -6.67 -1.16 -0.73
N ARG A 24 -5.73 -1.28 0.21
CA ARG A 24 -5.85 -0.74 1.55
C ARG A 24 -4.77 0.32 1.75
N ASP A 25 -5.17 1.44 2.32
CA ASP A 25 -4.24 2.46 2.80
C ASP A 25 -3.50 1.97 4.05
N PRO A 26 -2.16 2.00 4.09
CA PRO A 26 -1.40 1.41 5.19
C PRO A 26 -1.50 2.17 6.52
N LEU A 27 -1.86 3.46 6.52
CA LEU A 27 -1.93 4.25 7.76
C LEU A 27 -3.33 4.29 8.36
N LEU A 28 -4.35 4.43 7.51
CA LEU A 28 -5.74 4.55 7.90
C LEU A 28 -6.49 3.21 7.91
N GLY A 29 -5.98 2.21 7.19
CA GLY A 29 -6.73 0.98 6.88
C GLY A 29 -7.90 1.21 5.91
N LEU A 30 -7.92 2.35 5.20
CA LEU A 30 -8.98 2.73 4.28
C LEU A 30 -8.96 1.84 3.04
N ARG A 31 -10.07 1.16 2.73
CA ARG A 31 -10.19 0.33 1.52
C ARG A 31 -10.73 1.15 0.35
N PHE A 32 -10.12 1.04 -0.82
CA PHE A 32 -10.57 1.79 -2.00
C PHE A 32 -10.28 1.07 -3.30
N ASP A 33 -11.05 1.41 -4.33
CA ASP A 33 -10.82 0.91 -5.68
C ASP A 33 -9.58 1.59 -6.27
N ARG A 34 -8.58 0.78 -6.60
CA ARG A 34 -7.33 1.25 -7.21
C ARG A 34 -7.57 2.06 -8.48
N THR A 35 -8.60 1.74 -9.25
CA THR A 35 -8.89 2.45 -10.51
C THR A 35 -9.42 3.86 -10.28
N LEU A 36 -9.93 4.14 -9.07
CA LEU A 36 -10.43 5.46 -8.67
C LEU A 36 -9.32 6.32 -8.04
N ALA A 37 -8.31 5.69 -7.45
CA ALA A 37 -7.19 6.35 -6.79
C ALA A 37 -5.96 6.41 -7.71
N LYS A 38 -5.52 7.63 -8.06
CA LYS A 38 -4.31 7.84 -8.86
C LYS A 38 -3.07 7.83 -7.97
N LEU A 39 -2.62 6.64 -7.59
CA LEU A 39 -1.37 6.47 -6.84
C LEU A 39 -0.21 6.21 -7.79
N GLU A 40 0.95 6.81 -7.50
CA GLU A 40 2.18 6.56 -8.23
C GLU A 40 2.70 5.15 -7.91
N ARG A 41 3.06 4.41 -8.95
CA ARG A 41 3.69 3.09 -8.78
C ARG A 41 5.17 3.29 -8.47
N VAL A 42 5.69 2.53 -7.52
CA VAL A 42 7.12 2.51 -7.22
C VAL A 42 7.89 1.99 -8.44
N SER A 43 8.87 2.76 -8.89
CA SER A 43 9.80 2.33 -9.95
C SER A 43 10.70 1.20 -9.45
N PRO A 44 10.94 0.13 -10.24
CA PRO A 44 11.91 -0.91 -9.88
C PRO A 44 13.32 -0.34 -9.59
N HIS A 45 13.71 0.73 -10.28
CA HIS A 45 14.98 1.40 -10.03
C HIS A 45 15.08 2.03 -8.64
N LEU A 46 13.94 2.46 -8.07
CA LEU A 46 13.90 2.99 -6.71
C LEU A 46 14.18 1.89 -5.67
N LEU A 47 13.77 0.65 -5.94
CA LEU A 47 13.93 -0.47 -5.02
C LEU A 47 15.24 -1.22 -5.20
N ALA A 48 16.03 -0.92 -6.23
CA ALA A 48 17.34 -1.54 -6.46
C ALA A 48 18.26 -1.57 -5.21
N PRO A 49 18.35 -0.51 -4.37
CA PRO A 49 19.14 -0.56 -3.14
C PRO A 49 18.47 -1.30 -1.97
N CYS A 50 17.21 -1.74 -2.10
CA CYS A 50 16.37 -2.34 -1.04
C CYS A 50 16.12 -3.84 -1.29
N PRO A 51 17.08 -4.74 -1.02
CA PRO A 51 16.99 -6.16 -1.39
C PRO A 51 15.83 -6.93 -0.72
N THR A 52 15.27 -6.40 0.38
CA THR A 52 14.11 -7.00 1.03
C THR A 52 12.78 -6.67 0.35
N LEU A 53 12.74 -5.60 -0.46
CA LEU A 53 11.54 -5.09 -1.14
C LEU A 53 11.49 -5.41 -2.63
N VAL A 54 12.63 -5.81 -3.22
CA VAL A 54 12.68 -6.24 -4.62
C VAL A 54 11.93 -7.55 -4.84
N ASP A 55 11.42 -7.69 -6.05
CA ASP A 55 10.78 -8.92 -6.52
C ASP A 55 11.69 -10.13 -6.38
N ARG A 56 11.12 -11.27 -6.01
CA ARG A 56 11.80 -12.57 -6.01
C ARG A 56 11.27 -13.41 -7.16
N GLU A 57 11.82 -14.61 -7.34
CA GLU A 57 11.36 -15.53 -8.38
C GLU A 57 9.91 -15.96 -8.15
N SER A 58 9.56 -16.27 -6.89
CA SER A 58 8.26 -16.79 -6.46
C SER A 58 7.18 -15.72 -6.23
N ILE A 59 7.57 -14.44 -6.16
CA ILE A 59 6.66 -13.34 -5.80
C ILE A 59 7.04 -12.02 -6.47
N LYS A 60 6.05 -11.35 -7.06
CA LYS A 60 6.17 -10.03 -7.70
C LYS A 60 5.29 -9.02 -6.98
N SER A 61 5.86 -7.92 -6.53
CA SER A 61 5.15 -6.90 -5.77
C SER A 61 4.74 -5.71 -6.63
N ASN A 62 3.53 -5.21 -6.39
CA ASN A 62 2.99 -4.01 -7.00
C ASN A 62 2.86 -2.95 -5.92
N TRP A 63 3.96 -2.24 -5.68
CA TRP A 63 4.06 -1.18 -4.69
C TRP A 63 3.59 0.17 -5.24
N TYR A 64 2.90 0.93 -4.39
CA TYR A 64 2.46 2.29 -4.64
C TYR A 64 3.04 3.22 -3.58
N VAL A 65 3.44 4.43 -3.98
CA VAL A 65 3.89 5.47 -3.06
C VAL A 65 2.68 6.13 -2.43
N PHE A 66 2.62 6.08 -1.10
CA PHE A 66 1.58 6.72 -0.31
C PHE A 66 2.07 8.02 0.34
N ALA A 67 3.38 8.15 0.59
CA ALA A 67 4.00 9.40 1.00
C ALA A 67 5.51 9.41 0.76
N MET A 68 6.09 10.60 0.68
CA MET A 68 7.53 10.85 0.63
C MET A 68 7.93 12.00 1.57
N ALA A 69 9.09 11.88 2.21
CA ALA A 69 9.72 12.97 2.96
C ALA A 69 11.23 13.01 2.68
N ARG A 70 11.84 14.19 2.68
CA ARG A 70 13.28 14.38 2.44
C ARG A 70 13.95 15.08 3.61
N THR A 71 15.13 14.62 4.00
CA THR A 71 15.99 15.30 4.97
C THR A 71 16.87 16.36 4.28
N ALA A 72 17.49 17.23 5.07
CA ALA A 72 18.48 18.18 4.58
C ALA A 72 19.73 17.51 3.95
N ASN A 73 20.03 16.27 4.35
CA ASN A 73 21.18 15.50 3.87
C ASN A 73 20.84 14.62 2.64
N ALA A 74 19.77 14.96 1.93
CA ALA A 74 19.27 14.23 0.75
C ALA A 74 18.83 12.77 0.99
N GLU A 75 18.65 12.35 2.25
CA GLU A 75 17.98 11.08 2.54
C GLU A 75 16.48 11.23 2.25
N THR A 76 15.91 10.28 1.51
CA THR A 76 14.47 10.28 1.18
C THR A 76 13.79 9.08 1.83
N TYR A 77 12.73 9.35 2.59
CA TYR A 77 11.85 8.37 3.20
C TYR A 77 10.64 8.17 2.30
N TYR A 78 10.26 6.92 2.11
CA TYR A 78 9.10 6.51 1.34
C TYR A 78 8.20 5.66 2.23
N LEU A 79 6.91 5.99 2.19
CA LEU A 79 5.85 5.13 2.67
C LEU A 79 5.22 4.44 1.46
N VAL A 80 5.25 3.12 1.43
CA VAL A 80 4.66 2.33 0.35
C VAL A 80 3.71 1.27 0.88
N GLY A 81 2.79 0.85 0.02
CA GLY A 81 1.90 -0.28 0.26
C GLY A 81 1.41 -0.85 -1.06
N GLY A 82 0.67 -1.96 -1.04
CA GLY A 82 0.15 -2.53 -2.27
C GLY A 82 -0.31 -3.98 -2.17
N TYR A 83 0.14 -4.80 -3.11
CA TYR A 83 -0.14 -6.22 -3.12
C TYR A 83 0.95 -6.98 -3.90
N SER A 84 1.07 -8.26 -3.61
CA SER A 84 2.00 -9.16 -4.27
C SER A 84 1.26 -10.23 -5.07
N VAL A 85 1.95 -10.76 -6.07
CA VAL A 85 1.47 -11.78 -7.00
C VAL A 85 2.42 -12.96 -6.94
N ARG A 86 1.91 -14.13 -6.59
CA ARG A 86 2.68 -15.38 -6.62
C ARG A 86 2.87 -15.83 -8.07
N THR A 87 4.07 -16.25 -8.41
CA THR A 87 4.38 -16.83 -9.72
C THR A 87 4.18 -18.34 -9.67
N PRO A 88 3.64 -18.96 -10.74
CA PRO A 88 3.52 -20.41 -10.82
C PRO A 88 4.89 -21.11 -10.71
N PRO A 89 4.95 -22.34 -10.16
CA PRO A 89 3.84 -23.10 -9.60
C PRO A 89 3.51 -22.68 -8.15
N PHE A 90 2.22 -22.59 -7.81
CA PHE A 90 1.75 -22.42 -6.43
C PHE A 90 0.49 -23.28 -6.19
N SER A 91 0.25 -23.67 -4.94
CA SER A 91 -0.91 -24.49 -4.56
C SER A 91 -2.22 -23.76 -4.84
N PRO A 92 -3.26 -24.44 -5.38
CA PRO A 92 -4.61 -23.86 -5.53
C PRO A 92 -5.23 -23.38 -4.22
N GLU A 93 -4.76 -23.89 -3.07
CA GLU A 93 -5.23 -23.49 -1.73
C GLU A 93 -4.65 -22.14 -1.28
N ILE A 94 -3.56 -21.68 -1.92
CA ILE A 94 -2.91 -20.43 -1.59
C ILE A 94 -3.40 -19.36 -2.59
N PRO A 95 -3.97 -18.24 -2.11
CA PRO A 95 -4.37 -17.15 -2.98
C PRO A 95 -3.20 -16.67 -3.85
N GLN A 96 -3.44 -16.53 -5.16
CA GLN A 96 -2.44 -15.95 -6.09
C GLN A 96 -2.01 -14.55 -5.68
N TYR A 97 -2.94 -13.77 -5.11
CA TYR A 97 -2.73 -12.40 -4.69
C TYR A 97 -2.68 -12.30 -3.18
N GLU A 98 -1.69 -11.56 -2.68
CA GLU A 98 -1.52 -11.26 -1.27
C GLU A 98 -1.61 -9.75 -1.08
N HIS A 99 -2.57 -9.29 -0.29
CA HIS A 99 -2.73 -7.88 0.01
C HIS A 99 -1.73 -7.46 1.09
N ASP A 100 -1.04 -6.35 0.87
CA ASP A 100 -0.32 -5.68 1.94
C ASP A 100 -1.28 -4.77 2.69
N ASP A 101 -1.55 -5.14 3.94
CA ASP A 101 -2.40 -4.40 4.87
C ASP A 101 -1.59 -3.51 5.83
N ALA A 102 -0.27 -3.66 5.88
CA ALA A 102 0.61 -3.04 6.88
C ALA A 102 1.40 -1.86 6.33
N GLY A 103 1.79 -1.91 5.04
CA GLY A 103 2.73 -0.98 4.45
C GLY A 103 4.12 -1.10 5.04
N VAL A 104 5.06 -0.41 4.40
CA VAL A 104 6.44 -0.32 4.87
C VAL A 104 6.94 1.11 4.70
N ILE A 105 7.75 1.54 5.66
CA ILE A 105 8.56 2.75 5.51
C ILE A 105 9.99 2.29 5.23
N PHE A 106 10.65 2.93 4.26
CA PHE A 106 12.07 2.76 4.02
C PHE A 106 12.71 4.10 3.68
N SER A 107 14.01 4.24 3.91
CA SER A 107 14.80 5.39 3.51
C SER A 107 15.87 5.01 2.49
N ILE A 108 16.20 5.95 1.61
CA ILE A 108 17.30 5.85 0.64
C ILE A 108 18.25 7.02 0.85
N SER A 109 19.54 6.71 0.99
CA SER A 109 20.63 7.67 1.06
C SER A 109 21.79 7.17 0.18
N GLY A 110 21.87 7.72 -1.04
CA GLY A 110 22.76 7.19 -2.07
C GLY A 110 22.36 5.77 -2.47
N GLU A 111 23.29 4.82 -2.37
CA GLU A 111 23.05 3.39 -2.65
C GLU A 111 22.60 2.59 -1.42
N ARG A 112 22.44 3.25 -0.27
CA ARG A 112 22.00 2.58 0.96
C ARG A 112 20.49 2.67 1.10
N CYS A 113 19.87 1.54 1.43
CA CYS A 113 18.47 1.46 1.82
C CYS A 113 18.35 0.95 3.26
N ILE A 114 17.52 1.63 4.06
CA ILE A 114 17.11 1.16 5.39
C ILE A 114 15.62 0.88 5.31
N VAL A 115 15.23 -0.37 5.55
CA VAL A 115 13.83 -0.78 5.62
C VAL A 115 13.47 -0.92 7.09
N PHE A 116 12.45 -0.19 7.53
CA PHE A 116 12.03 -0.22 8.91
C PHE A 116 11.03 -1.37 9.13
N GLU A 117 11.26 -2.20 10.14
CA GLU A 117 10.59 -3.51 10.26
C GLU A 117 9.16 -3.44 10.79
N ALA A 118 8.84 -2.44 11.63
CA ALA A 118 7.49 -2.34 12.17
C ALA A 118 6.47 -1.91 11.08
N PRO A 119 5.19 -2.32 11.20
CA PRO A 119 4.14 -1.86 10.31
C PRO A 119 4.12 -0.33 10.20
N ALA A 120 3.87 0.20 9.00
CA ALA A 120 4.01 1.63 8.75
C ALA A 120 3.18 2.50 9.71
N ARG A 121 1.95 2.08 10.06
CA ARG A 121 1.11 2.79 11.04
C ARG A 121 1.74 2.85 12.42
N SER A 122 2.36 1.76 12.88
CA SER A 122 2.97 1.67 14.21
C SER A 122 4.11 2.67 14.38
N MET A 123 4.82 3.03 13.30
CA MET A 123 5.90 4.02 13.35
C MET A 123 5.45 5.42 13.79
N PHE A 124 4.15 5.71 13.70
CA PHE A 124 3.58 6.98 14.15
C PHE A 124 3.17 6.96 15.64
N GLU A 125 3.30 5.82 16.32
CA GLU A 125 2.93 5.67 17.72
C GLU A 125 4.07 6.11 18.66
N PRO A 126 3.75 6.69 19.83
CA PRO A 126 4.78 7.23 20.74
C PRO A 126 5.76 6.21 21.32
N HIS A 127 5.46 4.91 21.28
CA HIS A 127 6.33 3.88 21.87
C HIS A 127 7.46 3.44 20.94
N LEU A 128 7.38 3.75 19.63
CA LEU A 128 8.46 3.50 18.65
C LEU A 128 9.30 4.77 18.37
N THR A 129 9.25 5.74 19.28
CA THR A 129 9.99 6.99 19.14
C THR A 129 11.49 6.71 19.11
N GLY A 130 12.17 7.08 18.02
CA GLY A 130 13.63 6.97 17.88
C GLY A 130 14.11 6.31 16.59
N GLU A 131 13.30 5.45 15.97
CA GLU A 131 13.66 4.85 14.67
C GLU A 131 13.56 5.86 13.52
N ILE A 132 12.46 6.62 13.48
CA ILE A 132 12.26 7.71 12.54
C ILE A 132 12.04 8.99 13.34
N SER A 133 12.78 10.04 13.01
CA SER A 133 12.64 11.33 13.68
C SER A 133 11.23 11.91 13.51
N GLU A 134 10.73 12.57 14.55
CA GLU A 134 9.40 13.19 14.55
C GLU A 134 9.16 14.15 13.36
N PRO A 135 10.11 15.02 12.96
CA PRO A 135 9.92 15.89 11.80
C PRO A 135 9.63 15.12 10.50
N ILE A 136 10.25 13.95 10.34
CA ILE A 136 10.02 13.09 9.17
C ILE A 136 8.67 12.41 9.23
N LEU A 137 8.23 11.93 10.41
CA LEU A 137 6.88 11.40 10.58
C LEU A 137 5.81 12.46 10.30
N LEU A 138 6.00 13.70 10.76
CA LEU A 138 5.09 14.81 10.44
C LEU A 138 5.07 15.11 8.94
N ALA A 139 6.22 15.12 8.28
CA ALA A 139 6.31 15.33 6.84
C ALA A 139 5.62 14.21 6.05
N LEU A 140 5.84 12.94 6.42
CA LEU A 140 5.17 11.80 5.82
C LEU A 140 3.66 11.84 6.04
N ALA A 141 3.18 12.20 7.23
CA ALA A 141 1.74 12.34 7.51
C ALA A 141 1.10 13.44 6.66
N SER A 142 1.79 14.57 6.48
CA SER A 142 1.33 15.68 5.64
C SER A 142 1.23 15.27 4.17
N ASP A 143 2.31 14.70 3.62
CA ASP A 143 2.33 14.24 2.22
C ASP A 143 1.33 13.12 1.97
N HIS A 144 1.19 12.18 2.93
CA HIS A 144 0.16 11.14 2.90
C HIS A 144 -1.24 11.72 2.79
N THR A 145 -1.57 12.72 3.60
CA THR A 145 -2.89 13.36 3.58
C THR A 145 -3.15 14.02 2.23
N LEU A 146 -2.14 14.70 1.65
CA LEU A 146 -2.24 15.32 0.33
C LEU A 146 -2.44 14.27 -0.78
N CYS A 147 -1.66 13.19 -0.75
CA CYS A 147 -1.79 12.07 -1.67
C CYS A 147 -3.20 11.46 -1.61
N MET A 148 -3.74 11.23 -0.41
CA MET A 148 -5.09 10.70 -0.23
C MET A 148 -6.17 11.68 -0.67
N VAL A 149 -6.01 12.98 -0.43
CA VAL A 149 -6.94 14.00 -0.94
C VAL A 149 -6.94 14.01 -2.46
N GLN A 150 -5.76 13.94 -3.09
CA GLN A 150 -5.65 13.87 -4.55
C GLN A 150 -6.26 12.57 -5.10
N ALA A 151 -5.96 11.43 -4.49
CA ALA A 151 -6.46 10.12 -4.89
C ALA A 151 -8.00 10.07 -4.85
N PHE A 152 -8.62 10.72 -3.88
CA PHE A 152 -10.08 10.80 -3.73
C PHE A 152 -10.70 12.02 -4.43
N GLN A 153 -9.92 12.80 -5.19
CA GLN A 153 -10.37 13.98 -5.93
C GLN A 153 -10.95 15.08 -5.02
N GLY A 154 -10.42 15.19 -3.80
CA GLY A 154 -10.71 16.29 -2.87
C GLY A 154 -10.96 15.85 -1.42
N PRO A 155 -11.02 16.83 -0.50
CA PRO A 155 -11.20 16.56 0.94
C PRO A 155 -12.60 16.03 1.28
N ARG A 156 -13.64 16.46 0.57
CA ARG A 156 -15.03 16.04 0.83
C ARG A 156 -15.25 14.55 0.50
N PRO A 157 -14.88 14.04 -0.70
CA PRO A 157 -14.98 12.62 -0.99
C PRO A 157 -14.14 11.74 -0.05
N LEU A 158 -12.91 12.18 0.28
CA LEU A 158 -12.06 11.46 1.23
C LEU A 158 -12.74 11.34 2.61
N ARG A 159 -13.25 12.44 3.16
CA ARG A 159 -13.98 12.44 4.44
C ARG A 159 -15.19 11.51 4.40
N ALA A 160 -15.96 11.52 3.30
CA ALA A 160 -17.10 10.64 3.14
C ALA A 160 -16.69 9.16 3.13
N ALA A 161 -15.59 8.82 2.46
CA ALA A 161 -15.03 7.47 2.43
C ALA A 161 -14.53 7.02 3.81
N MET A 162 -13.79 7.87 4.52
CA MET A 162 -13.34 7.60 5.89
C MET A 162 -14.52 7.36 6.84
N ARG A 163 -15.54 8.22 6.79
CA ARG A 163 -16.75 8.08 7.61
C ARG A 163 -17.49 6.78 7.32
N LYS A 164 -17.64 6.41 6.04
CA LYS A 164 -18.28 5.15 5.61
C LYS A 164 -17.58 3.93 6.21
N GLN A 165 -16.26 4.01 6.39
CA GLN A 165 -15.43 2.94 6.95
C GLN A 165 -15.12 3.13 8.44
N ARG A 166 -15.81 4.06 9.12
CA ARG A 166 -15.67 4.33 10.56
C ARG A 166 -14.24 4.70 10.99
N ILE A 167 -13.47 5.34 10.11
CA ILE A 167 -12.14 5.86 10.44
C ILE A 167 -12.32 7.22 11.12
N LEU A 168 -11.88 7.31 12.36
CA LEU A 168 -12.03 8.51 13.21
C LEU A 168 -10.69 9.25 13.31
N ILE A 169 -10.63 10.48 12.80
CA ILE A 169 -9.43 11.34 12.87
C ILE A 169 -8.91 11.51 14.32
N PRO A 170 -9.77 11.73 15.35
CA PRO A 170 -9.30 11.87 16.72
C PRO A 170 -8.58 10.62 17.28
N ALA A 171 -8.87 9.43 16.73
CA ALA A 171 -8.26 8.17 17.13
C ALA A 171 -6.96 7.85 16.37
N LEU A 172 -6.52 8.72 15.46
CA LEU A 172 -5.25 8.55 14.76
C LEU A 172 -4.07 8.95 15.67
N PRO A 173 -2.88 8.37 15.45
CA PRO A 173 -1.64 8.84 16.06
C PRO A 173 -1.40 10.34 15.82
N ARG A 174 -0.68 11.02 16.73
CA ARG A 174 -0.57 12.49 16.72
C ARG A 174 -0.21 13.08 15.35
N PRO A 175 0.87 12.64 14.65
CA PRO A 175 1.24 13.26 13.37
C PRO A 175 0.14 13.14 12.32
N LEU A 176 -0.53 11.98 12.26
CA LEU A 176 -1.64 11.73 11.34
C LEU A 176 -2.88 12.55 11.71
N ARG A 177 -3.22 12.61 13.00
CA ARG A 177 -4.36 13.40 13.47
C ARG A 177 -4.19 14.88 13.11
N GLU A 178 -3.00 15.44 13.32
CA GLU A 178 -2.69 16.84 12.99
C GLU A 178 -2.81 17.10 11.49
N ALA A 179 -2.15 16.28 10.67
CA ALA A 179 -2.19 16.43 9.20
C ALA A 179 -3.61 16.32 8.63
N TYR A 180 -4.38 15.30 9.04
CA TYR A 180 -5.74 15.10 8.57
C TYR A 180 -6.70 16.19 9.07
N SER A 181 -6.56 16.65 10.32
CA SER A 181 -7.41 17.73 10.85
C SER A 181 -7.15 19.08 10.16
N ALA A 182 -5.92 19.33 9.73
CA ALA A 182 -5.57 20.57 9.03
C ALA A 182 -6.27 20.69 7.66
N ILE A 183 -6.37 19.58 6.93
CA ILE A 183 -6.88 19.54 5.55
C ILE A 183 -8.38 19.19 5.48
N LEU A 184 -8.89 18.33 6.37
CA LEU A 184 -10.26 17.82 6.32
C LEU A 184 -11.26 18.59 7.20
N LYS A 185 -11.15 19.92 7.26
CA LYS A 185 -12.13 20.79 7.95
C LYS A 185 -13.52 20.74 7.30
#